data_AF-A0A2A4F0R4-F1
#
_entry.id   AF-A0A2A4F0R4-F1
#
_cell.length_a   1.000
_cell.length_b   1.000
_cell.length_c   1.000
_cell.angle_alpha   90.00
_cell.angle_beta   90.00
_cell.angle_gamma   90.00
#
_symmetry.space_group_name_H-M   'P 1'
#
loop_
_entity.id
_entity.type
_entity.pdbx_description
1 polymer ?
#
loop_
_entity_poly.entity_id
_entity_poly.type
_entity_poly.pdbx_seq_one_letter_code
_entity_poly.pdbx_strand_id
1 'polypeptide(L)'
;MKKALAILVKVIVTLVGGWVLAGVISSQPYEMPWFLDDSIRFVLRVTGNDGLANPDDMEVIATLIVLVASVMIVGIVVWLGARYVVEPVLRRFKLRSRSNSA
;
A
#
# COMPACT_ATOMS: atom_id res chain seq x y z
N MET A 1 5.32 23.12 14.20
CA MET A 1 6.40 22.56 13.34
C MET A 1 6.54 21.04 13.42
N LYS A 2 6.66 20.41 14.60
CA LYS A 2 6.93 18.96 14.73
C LYS A 2 5.87 18.02 14.12
N LYS A 3 4.58 18.40 14.20
CA LYS A 3 3.49 17.65 13.54
C LYS A 3 3.58 17.72 12.01
N ALA A 4 3.95 18.88 11.48
CA ALA A 4 4.14 19.07 10.04
C ALA A 4 5.29 18.20 9.51
N LEU A 5 6.39 18.12 10.25
CA LEU A 5 7.50 17.21 9.91
C LEU A 5 7.08 15.73 9.92
N ALA A 6 6.29 15.30 10.90
CA ALA A 6 5.78 13.93 10.95
C ALA A 6 4.82 13.61 9.79
N ILE A 7 3.98 14.57 9.38
CA ILE A 7 3.12 14.45 8.20
C ILE A 7 3.99 14.38 6.93
N LEU A 8 4.98 15.26 6.81
CA LEU A 8 5.88 15.30 5.66
C LEU A 8 6.61 13.96 5.48
N VAL A 9 7.13 13.37 6.56
CA VAL A 9 7.78 12.05 6.51
C VAL A 9 6.81 10.99 6.02
N LYS A 10 5.56 10.96 6.51
CA LYS A 10 4.55 10.00 6.05
C LYS A 10 4.26 10.17 4.56
N VAL A 11 4.09 11.40 4.10
CA VAL A 11 3.85 11.71 2.68
C VAL A 11 5.01 11.25 1.82
N ILE A 12 6.26 11.54 2.21
CA ILE A 12 7.45 11.09 1.49
C ILE A 12 7.51 9.57 1.43
N VAL A 13 7.27 8.88 2.55
CA VAL A 13 7.26 7.40 2.59
C VAL A 13 6.18 6.83 1.69
N THR A 14 4.98 7.41 1.65
CA THR A 14 3.91 6.99 0.74
C THR A 14 4.30 7.18 -0.71
N LEU A 15 4.88 8.34 -1.07
CA LEU A 15 5.29 8.64 -2.44
C LEU A 15 6.41 7.71 -2.92
N VAL A 16 7.44 7.51 -2.09
CA VAL A 16 8.55 6.60 -2.40
C VAL A 16 8.07 5.16 -2.44
N GLY A 17 7.22 4.75 -1.50
CA GLY A 17 6.63 3.40 -1.48
C GLY A 17 5.80 3.13 -2.72
N GLY A 18 4.94 4.07 -3.12
CA GLY A 18 4.17 3.98 -4.37
C GLY A 18 5.05 3.92 -5.60
N TRP A 19 6.11 4.73 -5.67
CA TRP A 19 7.05 4.74 -6.80
C TRP A 19 7.79 3.41 -6.95
N VAL A 20 8.34 2.88 -5.86
CA VAL A 20 9.04 1.58 -5.86
C VAL A 20 8.09 0.48 -6.28
N LEU A 21 6.87 0.48 -5.74
CA LEU A 21 5.88 -0.55 -6.03
C LEU A 21 5.41 -0.50 -7.48
N ALA A 22 5.17 0.70 -8.02
CA ALA A 22 4.87 0.90 -9.43
C ALA A 22 6.00 0.37 -10.32
N GLY A 23 7.26 0.65 -9.98
CA GLY A 23 8.41 0.11 -10.71
C GLY A 23 8.47 -1.43 -10.71
N VAL A 24 8.17 -2.07 -9.58
CA VAL A 24 8.10 -3.53 -9.49
C VAL A 24 6.97 -4.07 -10.38
N ILE A 25 5.78 -3.49 -10.32
CA ILE A 25 4.62 -3.92 -11.11
C ILE A 25 4.89 -3.72 -12.61
N SER A 26 5.44 -2.58 -13.02
CA SER A 26 5.76 -2.28 -14.43
C SER A 26 6.88 -3.14 -14.99
N SER A 27 7.68 -3.81 -14.15
CA SER A 27 8.72 -4.74 -14.59
C SER A 27 8.22 -6.17 -14.85
N GLN A 28 6.96 -6.47 -14.50
CA GLN A 28 6.37 -7.77 -14.74
C GLN A 28 5.98 -7.94 -16.22
N PRO A 29 5.95 -9.19 -16.73
CA PRO A 29 5.45 -9.48 -18.07
C PRO A 29 4.04 -8.90 -18.26
N TYR A 30 3.73 -8.49 -19.50
CA TYR A 30 2.39 -7.98 -19.84
C TYR A 30 1.29 -9.04 -19.70
N GLU A 31 1.67 -10.33 -19.68
CA GLU A 31 0.72 -11.43 -19.50
C GLU A 31 0.28 -11.54 -18.04
N MET A 32 -1.04 -11.65 -17.86
CA MET A 32 -1.66 -11.83 -16.56
C MET A 32 -1.15 -13.12 -15.91
N PRO A 33 -0.69 -13.09 -14.65
CA PRO A 33 -0.19 -14.29 -13.99
C PRO A 33 -1.29 -15.36 -13.89
N TRP A 34 -0.94 -16.61 -14.19
CA TRP A 34 -1.89 -17.74 -14.17
C TRP A 34 -2.65 -17.88 -12.85
N PHE A 35 -1.97 -17.66 -11.72
CA PHE A 35 -2.61 -17.74 -10.40
C PHE A 35 -3.67 -16.65 -10.20
N LEU A 36 -3.46 -15.46 -10.77
CA LEU A 36 -4.37 -14.33 -10.64
C LEU A 36 -5.62 -14.56 -11.51
N ASP A 37 -5.42 -15.08 -12.72
CA ASP A 37 -6.50 -15.48 -13.64
C ASP A 37 -7.41 -16.54 -13.01
N ASP A 38 -6.84 -17.65 -12.51
CA ASP A 38 -7.59 -18.72 -11.86
C ASP A 38 -8.35 -18.24 -10.63
N SER A 39 -7.71 -17.38 -9.82
CA SER A 39 -8.32 -16.80 -8.62
C SER A 39 -9.56 -15.96 -8.96
N ILE A 40 -9.45 -15.09 -9.96
CA ILE A 40 -10.54 -14.21 -10.38
C ILE A 40 -11.68 -15.04 -10.97
N ARG A 41 -11.38 -16.00 -11.86
CA ARG A 41 -12.39 -16.91 -12.43
C ARG A 41 -13.11 -17.71 -11.35
N PHE A 42 -12.39 -18.18 -10.34
CA PHE A 42 -13.00 -18.89 -9.22
C PHE A 42 -13.99 -17.99 -8.44
N VAL A 43 -13.59 -16.77 -8.11
CA VAL A 43 -14.45 -15.81 -7.40
C VAL A 43 -15.68 -15.45 -8.25
N LEU A 44 -15.51 -15.23 -9.55
CA LEU A 44 -16.61 -14.93 -10.47
C LEU A 44 -17.60 -16.09 -10.56
N ARG A 45 -17.13 -17.34 -10.64
CA ARG A 45 -17.99 -18.54 -10.60
C ARG A 45 -18.76 -18.64 -9.30
N VAL A 46 -18.10 -18.44 -8.16
CA VAL A 46 -18.73 -18.53 -6.84
C VAL A 46 -19.75 -17.43 -6.62
N THR A 47 -19.51 -16.23 -7.16
CA THR A 47 -20.43 -15.09 -7.06
C THR A 47 -21.52 -15.10 -8.12
N GLY A 48 -21.51 -16.08 -9.03
CA GLY A 48 -22.49 -16.23 -10.12
C GLY A 48 -22.34 -15.18 -11.23
N ASN A 49 -21.16 -14.57 -11.36
CA ASN A 49 -20.89 -13.48 -12.27
C ASN A 49 -19.94 -13.89 -13.41
N ASP A 50 -20.18 -15.08 -13.97
CA ASP A 50 -19.40 -15.66 -15.08
C ASP A 50 -19.41 -14.78 -16.35
N GLY A 51 -20.37 -13.87 -16.46
CA GLY A 51 -20.45 -12.89 -17.55
C GLY A 51 -19.29 -11.91 -17.59
N LEU A 52 -18.55 -11.74 -16.49
CA LEU A 52 -17.34 -10.90 -16.39
C LEU A 52 -16.03 -11.69 -16.63
N ALA A 53 -16.12 -12.97 -17.00
CA ALA A 53 -14.96 -13.82 -17.27
C ALA A 53 -14.47 -13.71 -18.74
N ASN A 54 -14.77 -12.60 -19.41
CA ASN A 54 -14.21 -12.19 -20.69
C ASN A 54 -12.81 -11.55 -20.50
N PRO A 55 -11.90 -11.71 -21.48
CA PRO A 55 -10.52 -11.22 -21.36
C PRO A 55 -10.42 -9.73 -21.00
N ASP A 56 -11.26 -8.89 -21.60
CA ASP A 56 -11.24 -7.43 -21.38
C ASP A 56 -11.61 -7.06 -19.93
N ASP A 57 -12.66 -7.64 -19.37
CA ASP A 57 -13.08 -7.33 -18.00
C ASP A 57 -12.14 -7.96 -16.96
N MET A 58 -11.56 -9.12 -17.28
CA MET A 58 -10.56 -9.76 -16.42
C MET A 58 -9.30 -8.91 -16.24
N GLU A 59 -8.83 -8.22 -17.28
CA GLU A 59 -7.69 -7.29 -17.19
C GLU A 59 -7.97 -6.12 -16.24
N VAL A 60 -9.18 -5.55 -16.33
CA VAL A 60 -9.61 -4.45 -15.45
C VAL A 60 -9.75 -4.93 -14.00
N ILE A 61 -10.36 -6.09 -13.77
CA ILE A 61 -10.51 -6.69 -12.43
C ILE A 61 -9.13 -6.99 -11.83
N ALA A 62 -8.21 -7.55 -12.61
CA ALA A 62 -6.83 -7.79 -12.18
C ALA A 62 -6.13 -6.51 -11.75
N THR A 63 -6.25 -5.47 -12.56
CA THR A 63 -5.68 -4.14 -12.29
C THR A 63 -6.23 -3.56 -10.99
N LEU A 64 -7.53 -3.67 -10.74
CA LEU A 64 -8.16 -3.21 -9.50
C LEU A 64 -7.67 -4.00 -8.29
N ILE A 65 -7.53 -5.32 -8.40
CA ILE A 65 -7.00 -6.16 -7.32
C ILE A 65 -5.56 -5.77 -6.99
N VAL A 66 -4.71 -5.61 -8.00
CA VAL A 66 -3.32 -5.17 -7.83
C VAL A 66 -3.26 -3.77 -7.21
N LEU A 67 -4.14 -2.85 -7.60
CA LEU A 67 -4.23 -1.52 -7.02
C LEU A 67 -4.60 -1.58 -5.53
N VAL A 68 -5.64 -2.34 -5.17
CA VAL A 68 -6.08 -2.50 -3.77
C VAL A 68 -4.97 -3.13 -2.93
N ALA A 69 -4.34 -4.20 -3.43
CA ALA A 69 -3.21 -4.84 -2.77
C ALA A 69 -2.06 -3.84 -2.56
N SER A 70 -1.77 -3.02 -3.58
CA SER A 70 -0.72 -2.01 -3.53
C SER A 70 -0.98 -0.94 -2.46
N VAL A 71 -2.20 -0.40 -2.44
CA VAL A 71 -2.62 0.58 -1.43
C VAL A 71 -2.53 -0.02 -0.03
N MET A 72 -2.95 -1.28 0.15
CA MET A 72 -2.85 -1.96 1.44
C MET A 72 -1.39 -2.12 1.88
N ILE A 73 -0.50 -2.58 1.00
CA ILE A 73 0.92 -2.75 1.30
C ILE A 73 1.55 -1.43 1.72
N VAL A 74 1.38 -0.37 0.91
CA VAL A 74 1.93 0.96 1.21
C VAL A 74 1.33 1.52 2.51
N GLY A 75 0.02 1.36 2.71
CA GLY A 75 -0.67 1.77 3.92
C GLY A 75 -0.12 1.08 5.18
N ILE A 76 0.13 -0.23 5.11
CA ILE A 76 0.74 -1.01 6.20
C ILE A 76 2.16 -0.51 6.48
N VAL A 77 2.99 -0.30 5.44
CA VAL A 77 4.36 0.21 5.61
C VAL A 77 4.35 1.59 6.29
N VAL A 78 3.46 2.49 5.88
CA VAL A 78 3.31 3.82 6.47
C VAL A 78 2.85 3.72 7.92
N TRP A 79 1.90 2.83 8.22
CA TRP A 79 1.40 2.60 9.57
C TRP A 79 2.49 2.04 10.50
N LEU A 80 3.23 1.03 10.04
CA LEU A 80 4.37 0.46 10.77
C LEU A 80 5.45 1.51 11.01
N GLY A 81 5.83 2.27 9.96
CA GLY A 81 6.80 3.36 10.09
C GLY A 81 6.35 4.43 11.09
N ALA A 82 5.06 4.77 11.09
CA ALA A 82 4.50 5.71 12.05
C ALA A 82 4.61 5.17 13.50
N ARG A 83 4.23 3.91 13.71
CA ARG A 83 4.17 3.29 15.04
C ARG A 83 5.56 3.00 15.64
N TYR A 84 6.50 2.51 14.82
CA TYR A 84 7.81 2.07 15.30
C TYR A 84 8.91 3.12 15.18
N VAL A 85 8.78 4.11 14.30
CA VAL A 85 9.81 5.14 14.10
C VAL A 85 9.32 6.48 14.62
N VAL A 86 8.19 6.98 14.10
CA VAL A 86 7.76 8.37 14.36
C VAL A 86 7.26 8.57 15.79
N GLU A 87 6.41 7.67 16.29
CA GLU A 87 5.87 7.75 17.65
C GLU A 87 6.93 7.68 18.76
N PRO A 88 7.87 6.71 18.77
CA PRO A 88 8.90 6.64 19.82
C PRO A 88 9.89 7.80 19.75
N VAL A 89 10.24 8.29 18.55
CA VAL A 89 11.08 9.48 18.38
C VAL A 89 10.38 10.70 18.99
N LEU A 90 9.11 10.93 18.65
CA LEU A 90 8.34 12.04 19.22
C LEU A 90 8.20 11.93 20.75
N ARG A 91 8.03 10.72 21.30
CA ARG A 91 7.99 10.49 22.75
C ARG A 91 9.31 10.82 23.43
N ARG A 92 10.45 10.36 22.91
CA ARG A 92 11.79 10.67 23.46
C ARG A 92 12.06 12.17 23.51
N PHE A 93 11.72 12.90 22.46
CA PHE A 93 11.91 14.35 22.42
C PHE A 93 10.94 15.12 23.34
N LYS A 94 9.71 14.63 23.55
CA LYS A 94 8.76 15.22 24.51
C LYS A 94 9.25 15.09 25.96
N LEU A 95 9.87 13.96 26.31
CA LEU A 95 10.47 13.74 27.64
C LEU A 95 11.67 14.67 27.88
N ARG A 96 12.54 14.86 26.87
CA ARG A 96 13.72 15.73 26.99
C ARG A 96 13.36 17.21 27.15
N SER A 97 12.27 17.67 26.53
CA SER A 97 11.81 19.05 26.70
C SER A 97 11.25 19.34 28.10
N ARG A 98 10.74 18.31 28.80
CA ARG A 98 10.14 18.46 30.14
C ARG A 98 11.21 18.45 31.24
N SER A 99 12.34 17.79 31.00
CA SER A 99 13.51 17.79 31.89
C SER A 99 14.30 19.10 31.89
N ASN A 100 14.18 19.93 30.85
CA ASN A 100 14.89 21.22 30.75
C ASN A 100 14.10 22.40 31.36
N SER A 101 12.93 22.13 31.93
CA SER A 101 12.05 23.13 32.56
C SER A 101 11.73 22.81 34.03
N ALA A 102 12.40 21.80 34.59
CA ALA A 102 12.42 21.48 36.01
C ALA A 102 13.84 21.76 36.54
#